data_AF-A0A7Y2INX7-F1
#
_entry.id   AF-A0A7Y2INX7-F1
#
_cell.length_a   1.000
_cell.length_b   1.000
_cell.length_c   1.000
_cell.angle_alpha   90.00
_cell.angle_beta   90.00
_cell.angle_gamma   90.00
#
_symmetry.space_group_name_H-M   'P 1'
#
loop_
_entity.id
_entity.type
_entity.pdbx_description
1 polymer ?
#
loop_
_entity_poly.entity_id
_entity_poly.type
_entity_poly.pdbx_seq_one_letter_code
_entity_poly.pdbx_strand_id
1 'polypeptide(L)'
;MTDENSGFSELLKTPLEKPKRPGDRSRREQAPSLPVAAVIGGLVIGAGIVLAGFTVARSSEEPVTAPTVATSIQQTTTTTAAPTTVAPTSGLPTGFVALNDRVGVRPVRILHRGSEVFVSFVTAVLTGLDPEETSGFNGGKWQLLLDDETTVENDQEFFDALARGSFTVKFTVPDGVSPTGVRLAGEALRNSTAFQSEVSVEGLPATLPREEFAVDGDVTLVIDEMEIREDGGLINWQLEGNSDVTASVQPMIISHNSNQSFPTVLPVRSFSSTFDFFSPIFDVPPTSRSDTLELEPPPLADVSVVERLEIEWFVSWVVYLPANVEIPLEDVPLARVEL
;
A
#
# COMPACT_ATOMS: atom_id res chain seq x y z
N MET A 1 24.29 39.71 -33.52
CA MET A 1 24.26 40.03 -32.07
C MET A 1 22.80 40.10 -31.71
N THR A 2 22.25 38.95 -31.36
CA THR A 2 20.82 38.69 -31.20
C THR A 2 20.69 37.90 -29.91
N ASP A 3 19.90 38.43 -28.97
CA ASP A 3 19.65 37.87 -27.65
C ASP A 3 18.73 36.65 -27.76
N GLU A 4 19.31 35.47 -27.63
CA GLU A 4 18.63 34.21 -27.32
C GLU A 4 18.90 33.88 -25.83
N ASN A 5 18.14 34.49 -24.90
CA ASN A 5 18.18 34.04 -23.50
C ASN A 5 17.00 34.54 -22.63
N SER A 6 15.80 34.70 -23.19
CA SER A 6 14.61 35.11 -22.41
C SER A 6 13.61 33.98 -22.12
N GLY A 7 13.91 32.72 -22.44
CA GLY A 7 12.95 31.62 -22.34
C GLY A 7 12.93 30.84 -21.02
N PHE A 8 13.97 30.96 -20.18
CA PHE A 8 14.15 30.09 -19.00
C PHE A 8 13.81 30.74 -17.65
N SER A 9 13.47 32.03 -17.61
CA SER A 9 13.19 32.74 -16.35
C SER A 9 11.73 32.62 -15.86
N GLU A 10 10.84 31.97 -16.61
CA GLU A 10 9.44 31.77 -16.20
C GLU A 10 9.15 30.43 -15.49
N LEU A 11 10.09 29.48 -15.48
CA LEU A 11 9.86 28.12 -14.93
C LEU A 11 10.24 27.92 -13.46
N LEU A 12 10.61 28.98 -12.73
CA LEU A 12 10.97 28.90 -11.30
C LEU A 12 10.17 29.88 -10.42
N LYS A 13 8.89 30.10 -10.73
CA LYS A 13 7.98 30.76 -9.78
C LYS A 13 7.25 29.70 -8.95
N THR A 14 7.70 29.55 -7.72
CA THR A 14 7.14 28.65 -6.72
C THR A 14 5.66 29.00 -6.45
N PRO A 15 4.73 28.04 -6.34
CA PRO A 15 3.30 28.30 -6.07
C PRO A 15 3.01 28.98 -4.73
N LEU A 16 4.04 29.14 -3.89
CA LEU A 16 3.96 29.76 -2.56
C LEU A 16 4.37 31.24 -2.54
N GLU A 17 4.84 31.80 -3.66
CA GLU A 17 5.13 33.24 -3.74
C GLU A 17 3.81 34.04 -3.82
N LYS A 18 3.28 34.41 -2.64
CA LYS A 18 2.19 35.38 -2.57
C LYS A 18 2.65 36.71 -3.19
N PRO A 19 1.83 37.34 -4.04
CA PRO A 19 2.19 38.62 -4.64
C PRO A 19 2.45 39.64 -3.51
N LYS A 20 3.64 40.26 -3.52
CA LYS A 20 3.97 41.38 -2.63
C LYS A 20 2.96 42.50 -2.87
N ARG A 21 1.96 42.61 -1.98
CA ARG A 21 1.10 43.79 -1.92
C ARG A 21 1.94 44.96 -1.39
N PRO A 22 2.09 46.06 -2.14
CA PRO A 22 2.81 47.22 -1.65
C PRO A 22 1.91 47.99 -0.69
N GLY A 23 2.29 47.98 0.58
CA GLY A 23 1.68 48.82 1.61
C GLY A 23 0.88 48.04 2.64
N ASP A 24 1.56 47.50 3.65
CA ASP A 24 0.92 47.33 4.95
C ASP A 24 1.94 47.58 6.06
N ARG A 25 1.97 48.82 6.54
CA ARG A 25 2.68 49.22 7.74
C ARG A 25 1.68 49.15 8.89
N SER A 26 2.08 48.43 9.92
CA SER A 26 1.64 48.56 11.31
C SER A 26 0.15 48.37 11.61
N ARG A 27 -0.19 47.23 12.21
CA ARG A 27 -0.99 47.28 13.45
C ARG A 27 -0.81 46.03 14.30
N ARG A 28 -0.21 46.27 15.46
CA ARG A 28 -0.18 45.41 16.64
C ARG A 28 -1.57 45.49 17.26
N GLU A 29 -2.35 44.42 17.22
CA GLU A 29 -3.55 44.27 18.06
C GLU A 29 -3.75 42.78 18.38
N GLN A 30 -4.03 42.53 19.65
CA GLN A 30 -4.20 41.23 20.29
C GLN A 30 -5.41 40.47 19.71
N ALA A 31 -5.30 39.15 19.64
CA ALA A 31 -6.48 38.29 19.53
C ALA A 31 -6.29 37.02 20.40
N PRO A 32 -7.41 36.46 20.92
CA PRO A 32 -7.42 35.57 22.07
C PRO A 32 -7.24 34.09 21.69
N SER A 33 -6.79 33.31 22.66
CA SER A 33 -6.74 31.85 22.63
C SER A 33 -8.12 31.24 22.35
N LEU A 34 -8.22 30.45 21.29
CA LEU A 34 -9.37 29.58 20.98
C LEU A 34 -9.18 28.19 21.61
N PRO A 35 -10.26 27.54 22.10
CA PRO A 35 -10.20 26.27 22.83
C PRO A 35 -10.09 25.06 21.90
N VAL A 36 -9.42 24.02 22.41
CA VAL A 36 -9.02 22.74 21.80
C VAL A 36 -10.22 21.79 21.47
N ALA A 37 -11.44 22.28 21.38
CA ALA A 37 -12.65 21.43 21.32
C ALA A 37 -13.13 21.03 19.90
N ALA A 38 -12.41 21.37 18.82
CA ALA A 38 -12.91 21.18 17.44
C ALA A 38 -12.31 19.98 16.67
N VAL A 39 -11.44 19.16 17.29
CA VAL A 39 -10.75 18.06 16.58
C VAL A 39 -11.47 16.71 16.70
N ILE A 40 -12.42 16.55 17.62
CA ILE A 40 -13.12 15.26 17.83
C ILE A 40 -14.39 15.12 16.97
N GLY A 41 -14.94 16.21 16.42
CA GLY A 41 -16.17 16.18 15.62
C GLY A 41 -16.02 15.76 14.15
N GLY A 42 -14.80 15.74 13.61
CA GLY A 42 -14.55 15.46 12.19
C GLY A 42 -14.44 13.97 11.84
N LEU A 43 -14.16 13.12 12.83
CA LEU A 43 -13.85 11.69 12.61
C LEU A 43 -15.11 10.80 12.57
N VAL A 44 -16.26 11.29 13.05
CA VAL A 44 -17.53 10.54 13.05
C VAL A 44 -18.33 10.75 11.75
N ILE A 45 -18.08 11.83 11.01
CA ILE A 45 -18.84 12.14 9.78
C ILE A 45 -18.30 11.37 8.55
N GLY A 46 -17.03 10.94 8.56
CA GLY A 46 -16.42 10.18 7.47
C GLY A 46 -16.97 8.75 7.32
N ALA A 47 -17.24 8.05 8.43
CA ALA A 47 -17.80 6.70 8.41
C ALA A 47 -19.30 6.67 8.02
N GLY A 48 -20.03 7.75 8.27
CA GLY A 48 -21.47 7.83 7.96
C GLY A 48 -21.81 7.96 6.47
N ILE A 49 -20.90 8.48 5.66
CA ILE A 49 -21.16 8.72 4.22
C ILE A 49 -21.03 7.43 3.40
N VAL A 50 -20.24 6.43 3.85
CA VAL A 50 -20.16 5.13 3.18
C VAL A 50 -21.39 4.25 3.52
N LEU A 51 -21.92 4.31 4.74
CA LEU A 51 -23.11 3.53 5.12
C LEU A 51 -24.42 4.04 4.47
N ALA A 52 -24.55 5.34 4.21
CA ALA A 52 -25.78 5.89 3.61
C ALA A 52 -25.96 5.51 2.12
N GLY A 53 -24.89 5.10 1.42
CA GLY A 53 -24.96 4.68 0.02
C GLY A 53 -25.51 3.27 -0.19
N PHE A 54 -25.49 2.40 0.84
CA PHE A 54 -25.76 0.97 0.67
C PHE A 54 -27.19 0.54 1.01
N THR A 55 -27.95 1.35 1.76
CA THR A 55 -29.33 0.98 2.17
C THR A 55 -30.39 1.23 1.10
N VAL A 56 -30.05 1.85 -0.04
CA VAL A 56 -31.01 2.17 -1.13
C VAL A 56 -31.07 1.08 -2.23
N ALA A 57 -30.22 0.05 -2.19
CA ALA A 57 -30.12 -0.94 -3.28
C ALA A 57 -30.72 -2.33 -3.00
N ARG A 58 -31.41 -2.55 -1.87
CA ARG A 58 -32.06 -3.86 -1.58
C ARG A 58 -33.58 -3.73 -1.52
N SER A 59 -34.21 -3.77 -2.69
CA SER A 59 -35.64 -4.06 -2.82
C SER A 59 -35.89 -4.64 -4.21
N SER A 60 -35.83 -5.96 -4.32
CA SER A 60 -36.72 -6.81 -5.15
C SER A 60 -36.16 -8.23 -5.22
N GLU A 61 -36.90 -9.15 -4.60
CA GLU A 61 -36.75 -10.60 -4.64
C GLU A 61 -37.00 -11.18 -6.03
N GLU A 62 -36.37 -12.31 -6.36
CA GLU A 62 -37.07 -13.60 -6.56
C GLU A 62 -36.07 -14.79 -6.64
N PRO A 63 -36.43 -15.99 -6.14
CA PRO A 63 -35.53 -17.14 -6.11
C PRO A 63 -35.65 -17.96 -7.41
N VAL A 64 -34.55 -18.10 -8.15
CA VAL A 64 -34.49 -19.00 -9.32
C VAL A 64 -33.73 -20.27 -8.96
N THR A 65 -34.42 -21.40 -9.13
CA THR A 65 -33.96 -22.77 -8.93
C THR A 65 -32.84 -23.13 -9.91
N ALA A 66 -31.79 -23.78 -9.41
CA ALA A 66 -30.61 -24.21 -10.15
C ALA A 66 -30.90 -25.26 -11.24
N PRO A 67 -30.04 -25.34 -12.27
CA PRO A 67 -29.65 -26.61 -12.84
C PRO A 67 -28.14 -26.85 -12.68
N THR A 68 -27.80 -28.00 -12.11
CA THR A 68 -26.46 -28.58 -12.11
C THR A 68 -26.09 -29.01 -13.52
N VAL A 69 -25.06 -28.39 -14.10
CA VAL A 69 -24.37 -28.88 -15.30
C VAL A 69 -22.90 -29.03 -14.95
N ALA A 70 -22.43 -30.28 -14.94
CA ALA A 70 -21.01 -30.60 -14.82
C ALA A 70 -20.32 -30.33 -16.16
N THR A 71 -19.56 -29.24 -16.24
CA THR A 71 -18.69 -28.94 -17.38
C THR A 71 -17.27 -29.41 -17.05
N SER A 72 -16.88 -30.53 -17.67
CA SER A 72 -15.48 -30.97 -17.73
C SER A 72 -14.70 -30.04 -18.65
N ILE A 73 -13.72 -29.32 -18.11
CA ILE A 73 -12.81 -28.47 -18.87
C ILE A 73 -11.58 -29.30 -19.23
N GLN A 74 -11.41 -29.64 -20.50
CA GLN A 74 -10.17 -30.20 -21.03
C GLN A 74 -9.16 -29.08 -21.23
N GLN A 75 -8.06 -29.12 -20.48
CA GLN A 75 -6.92 -28.22 -20.62
C GLN A 75 -6.13 -28.60 -21.88
N THR A 76 -6.14 -27.71 -22.89
CA THR A 76 -5.29 -27.84 -24.08
C THR A 76 -4.02 -27.02 -23.84
N THR A 77 -2.87 -27.67 -23.69
CA THR A 77 -1.56 -27.01 -23.58
C THR A 77 -1.01 -26.74 -24.98
N THR A 78 -1.15 -25.49 -25.45
CA THR A 78 -0.50 -25.01 -26.67
C THR A 78 0.84 -24.38 -26.29
N THR A 79 1.95 -25.04 -26.63
CA THR A 79 3.30 -24.48 -26.46
C THR A 79 3.57 -23.49 -27.59
N THR A 80 3.34 -22.20 -27.32
CA THR A 80 3.72 -21.09 -28.22
C THR A 80 5.18 -20.74 -27.98
N ALA A 81 6.01 -20.80 -29.03
CA ALA A 81 7.40 -20.35 -28.99
C ALA A 81 7.46 -18.84 -28.67
N ALA A 82 8.36 -18.46 -27.77
CA ALA A 82 8.54 -17.08 -27.33
C ALA A 82 8.84 -16.16 -28.54
N PRO A 83 8.09 -15.05 -28.73
CA PRO A 83 8.41 -14.09 -29.77
C PRO A 83 9.79 -13.47 -29.48
N THR A 84 10.62 -13.36 -30.51
CA THR A 84 11.86 -12.59 -30.43
C THR A 84 11.47 -11.11 -30.32
N THR A 85 11.46 -10.58 -29.09
CA THR A 85 11.18 -9.18 -28.78
C THR A 85 12.24 -8.30 -29.44
N VAL A 86 11.86 -7.63 -30.53
CA VAL A 86 12.64 -6.51 -31.07
C VAL A 86 12.62 -5.43 -29.98
N ALA A 87 13.80 -5.06 -29.46
CA ALA A 87 13.89 -4.03 -28.42
C ALA A 87 13.15 -2.76 -28.90
N PRO A 88 12.08 -2.33 -28.21
CA PRO A 88 11.38 -1.11 -28.59
C PRO A 88 12.41 0.01 -28.58
N THR A 89 12.39 0.86 -29.61
CA THR A 89 13.16 2.11 -29.63
C THR A 89 12.58 2.93 -28.49
N SER A 90 13.16 2.83 -27.29
CA SER A 90 12.46 3.23 -26.07
C SER A 90 12.21 4.73 -26.15
N GLY A 91 10.95 5.14 -26.14
CA GLY A 91 10.56 6.56 -26.05
C GLY A 91 10.87 7.17 -24.67
N LEU A 92 11.83 6.58 -23.95
CA LEU A 92 12.32 6.99 -22.65
C LEU A 92 13.54 7.90 -22.82
N PRO A 93 13.78 8.84 -21.89
CA PRO A 93 14.98 9.66 -21.90
C PRO A 93 16.26 8.83 -21.73
N THR A 94 17.39 9.36 -22.20
CA THR A 94 18.71 8.73 -22.03
C THR A 94 19.01 8.42 -20.56
N GLY A 95 19.46 7.19 -20.30
CA GLY A 95 19.82 6.70 -18.97
C GLY A 95 18.65 6.08 -18.19
N PHE A 96 17.43 6.04 -18.75
CA PHE A 96 16.33 5.27 -18.16
C PHE A 96 16.32 3.84 -18.72
N VAL A 97 16.01 2.89 -17.84
CA VAL A 97 15.77 1.48 -18.16
C VAL A 97 14.27 1.23 -18.08
N ALA A 98 13.68 0.65 -19.13
CA ALA A 98 12.27 0.29 -19.13
C ALA A 98 11.99 -0.81 -18.09
N LEU A 99 11.04 -0.57 -17.17
CA LEU A 99 10.55 -1.61 -16.26
C LEU A 99 9.42 -2.40 -16.90
N ASN A 100 8.52 -1.70 -17.60
CA ASN A 100 7.41 -2.26 -18.34
C ASN A 100 7.15 -1.43 -19.62
N ASP A 101 6.02 -1.66 -20.27
CA ASP A 101 5.61 -0.97 -21.51
C ASP A 101 5.14 0.48 -21.30
N ARG A 102 5.19 1.00 -20.06
CA ARG A 102 4.70 2.35 -19.70
C ARG A 102 5.72 3.18 -18.95
N VAL A 103 6.52 2.56 -18.09
CA VAL A 103 7.39 3.23 -17.13
C VAL A 103 8.83 2.73 -17.27
N GLY A 104 9.77 3.68 -17.26
CA GLY A 104 11.18 3.42 -17.05
C GLY A 104 11.68 4.02 -15.75
N VAL A 105 12.82 3.55 -15.28
CA VAL A 105 13.50 4.08 -14.08
C VAL A 105 14.95 4.38 -14.35
N ARG A 106 15.50 5.30 -13.54
CA ARG A 106 16.92 5.59 -13.50
C ARG A 106 17.39 5.71 -12.05
N PRO A 107 18.46 5.01 -11.65
CA PRO A 107 19.05 5.22 -10.33
C PRO A 107 19.71 6.60 -10.31
N VAL A 108 19.47 7.37 -9.25
CA VAL A 108 19.99 8.74 -9.11
C VAL A 108 20.92 8.90 -7.93
N ARG A 109 20.86 7.98 -6.97
CA ARG A 109 21.67 8.04 -5.76
C ARG A 109 21.81 6.67 -5.13
N ILE A 110 23.01 6.39 -4.63
CA ILE A 110 23.27 5.27 -3.72
C ILE A 110 23.78 5.86 -2.41
N LEU A 111 23.18 5.46 -1.31
CA LEU A 111 23.56 5.86 0.04
C LEU A 111 23.93 4.62 0.85
N HIS A 112 25.11 4.66 1.48
CA HIS A 112 25.53 3.65 2.45
C HIS A 112 25.38 4.17 3.89
N ARG A 113 24.82 3.33 4.76
CA ARG A 113 24.73 3.56 6.21
C ARG A 113 25.02 2.26 6.96
N GLY A 114 26.27 2.04 7.32
CA GLY A 114 26.70 0.74 7.86
C GLY A 114 26.48 -0.38 6.82
N SER A 115 25.79 -1.45 7.22
CA SER A 115 25.37 -2.54 6.35
C SER A 115 24.13 -2.22 5.50
N GLU A 116 23.51 -1.06 5.69
CA GLU A 116 22.34 -0.66 4.91
C GLU A 116 22.75 0.07 3.63
N VAL A 117 22.21 -0.38 2.49
CA VAL A 117 22.35 0.28 1.19
C VAL A 117 20.99 0.75 0.72
N PHE A 118 20.91 2.03 0.37
CA PHE A 118 19.70 2.65 -0.16
C PHE A 118 19.96 3.08 -1.60
N VAL A 119 19.13 2.60 -2.53
CA VAL A 119 19.18 2.99 -3.94
C VAL A 119 17.93 3.79 -4.26
N SER A 120 18.12 5.08 -4.58
CA SER A 120 17.02 5.96 -4.98
C SER A 120 16.88 6.01 -6.50
N PHE A 121 15.64 5.91 -6.96
CA PHE A 121 15.26 5.93 -8.36
C PHE A 121 14.37 7.12 -8.66
N VAL A 122 14.42 7.57 -9.91
CA VAL A 122 13.38 8.40 -10.52
C VAL A 122 12.71 7.61 -11.63
N THR A 123 11.41 7.82 -11.84
CA THR A 123 10.64 7.21 -12.90
C THR A 123 10.46 8.18 -14.07
N ALA A 124 10.31 7.63 -15.27
CA ALA A 124 9.85 8.34 -16.45
C ALA A 124 8.71 7.54 -17.07
N VAL A 125 7.67 8.25 -17.52
CA VAL A 125 6.59 7.66 -18.30
C VAL A 125 6.94 7.79 -19.78
N LEU A 126 6.62 6.78 -20.57
CA LEU A 126 6.84 6.78 -22.02
C LEU A 126 6.12 7.94 -22.71
N THR A 127 6.78 8.50 -23.73
CA THR A 127 6.24 9.62 -24.51
C THR A 127 4.87 9.27 -25.09
N GLY A 128 3.87 10.12 -24.86
CA GLY A 128 2.51 9.94 -25.37
C GLY A 128 1.52 9.33 -24.37
N LEU A 129 1.98 8.90 -23.20
CA LEU A 129 1.12 8.57 -22.07
C LEU A 129 0.98 9.79 -21.15
N ASP A 130 -0.22 9.98 -20.60
CA ASP A 130 -0.46 11.02 -19.58
C ASP A 130 0.10 10.53 -18.24
N PRO A 131 1.06 11.24 -17.61
CA PRO A 131 1.58 10.86 -16.31
C PRO A 131 0.53 10.93 -15.18
N GLU A 132 -0.56 11.68 -15.34
CA GLU A 132 -1.66 11.72 -14.36
C GLU A 132 -2.59 10.51 -14.48
N GLU A 133 -2.72 9.93 -15.69
CA GLU A 133 -3.53 8.73 -15.94
C GLU A 133 -2.72 7.43 -15.88
N THR A 134 -1.40 7.52 -15.98
CA THR A 134 -0.52 6.36 -15.87
C THR A 134 -0.38 6.00 -14.40
N SER A 135 -0.95 4.85 -14.02
CA SER A 135 -0.59 4.18 -12.76
C SER A 135 0.93 4.06 -12.75
N GLY A 136 1.60 4.77 -11.84
CA GLY A 136 3.05 4.78 -11.75
C GLY A 136 3.62 3.38 -11.47
N PHE A 137 4.92 3.31 -11.22
CA PHE A 137 5.53 2.05 -10.82
C PHE A 137 5.06 1.66 -9.41
N ASN A 138 4.47 0.46 -9.28
CA ASN A 138 3.83 -0.02 -8.04
C ASN A 138 4.79 -0.72 -7.07
N GLY A 139 6.10 -0.74 -7.34
CA GLY A 139 7.07 -1.48 -6.55
C GLY A 139 7.36 -2.87 -7.13
N GLY A 140 8.19 -3.63 -6.41
CA GLY A 140 8.60 -4.95 -6.84
C GLY A 140 9.49 -5.69 -5.86
N LYS A 141 9.80 -6.94 -6.21
CA LYS A 141 10.91 -7.70 -5.62
C LYS A 141 12.19 -7.23 -6.28
N TRP A 142 13.03 -6.55 -5.52
CA TRP A 142 14.30 -6.03 -5.99
C TRP A 142 15.45 -6.87 -5.45
N GLN A 143 16.49 -6.98 -6.25
CA GLN A 143 17.72 -7.65 -5.89
C GLN A 143 18.89 -6.72 -6.16
N LEU A 144 19.72 -6.47 -5.15
CA LEU A 144 20.98 -5.79 -5.31
C LEU A 144 22.00 -6.80 -5.84
N LEU A 145 22.62 -6.47 -6.97
CA LEU A 145 23.71 -7.27 -7.56
C LEU A 145 25.02 -6.78 -6.97
N LEU A 146 25.85 -7.70 -6.49
CA LEU A 146 27.10 -7.42 -5.82
C LEU A 146 28.31 -7.76 -6.69
N ASP A 147 29.49 -7.25 -6.34
CA ASP A 147 30.74 -7.47 -7.09
C ASP A 147 31.32 -8.89 -6.95
N ASP A 148 30.88 -9.64 -5.94
CA ASP A 148 31.17 -11.06 -5.76
C ASP A 148 30.15 -11.99 -6.46
N GLU A 149 29.33 -11.45 -7.36
CA GLU A 149 28.26 -12.13 -8.10
C GLU A 149 27.09 -12.63 -7.22
N THR A 150 27.06 -12.30 -5.93
CA THR A 150 25.91 -12.60 -5.07
C THR A 150 24.78 -11.59 -5.24
N THR A 151 23.59 -11.97 -4.77
CA THR A 151 22.40 -11.10 -4.82
C THR A 151 21.74 -11.00 -3.45
N VAL A 152 21.29 -9.80 -3.09
CA VAL A 152 20.58 -9.52 -1.84
C VAL A 152 19.18 -9.01 -2.17
N GLU A 153 18.14 -9.64 -1.62
CA GLU A 153 16.76 -9.16 -1.76
C GLU A 153 16.54 -7.88 -0.96
N ASN A 154 15.64 -7.02 -1.42
CA ASN A 154 15.31 -5.81 -0.68
C ASN A 154 14.54 -6.11 0.60
N ASP A 155 14.80 -5.31 1.63
CA ASP A 155 14.04 -5.36 2.88
C ASP A 155 12.78 -4.50 2.77
N GLN A 156 12.89 -3.33 2.15
CA GLN A 156 11.86 -2.29 2.15
C GLN A 156 11.90 -1.43 0.89
N GLU A 157 10.75 -0.84 0.55
CA GLU A 157 10.58 0.19 -0.47
C GLU A 157 9.96 1.43 0.17
N PHE A 158 10.42 2.62 -0.23
CA PHE A 158 9.92 3.90 0.25
C PHE A 158 9.46 4.74 -0.94
N PHE A 159 8.19 5.12 -0.94
CA PHE A 159 7.61 6.03 -1.92
C PHE A 159 7.33 7.38 -1.27
N ASP A 160 7.80 8.47 -1.87
CA ASP A 160 7.53 9.81 -1.37
C ASP A 160 6.27 10.36 -2.07
N ALA A 161 5.22 10.58 -1.28
CA ALA A 161 3.95 11.12 -1.77
C ALA A 161 4.08 12.53 -2.35
N LEU A 162 5.04 13.33 -1.85
CA LEU A 162 5.32 14.68 -2.31
C LEU A 162 6.23 14.69 -3.53
N ALA A 163 7.15 13.72 -3.63
CA ALA A 163 8.03 13.53 -4.77
C ALA A 163 7.56 12.39 -5.67
N ARG A 164 6.35 12.56 -6.25
CA ARG A 164 5.76 11.64 -7.22
C ARG A 164 6.76 11.32 -8.34
N GLY A 165 6.95 10.04 -8.60
CA GLY A 165 7.93 9.57 -9.58
C GLY A 165 9.34 9.40 -9.02
N SER A 166 9.49 9.32 -7.70
CA SER A 166 10.72 8.84 -7.07
C SER A 166 10.41 7.83 -5.99
N PHE A 167 11.32 6.88 -5.80
CA PHE A 167 11.25 5.89 -4.74
C PHE A 167 12.65 5.44 -4.33
N THR A 168 12.77 4.85 -3.15
CA THR A 168 14.04 4.31 -2.63
C THR A 168 13.85 2.87 -2.20
N VAL A 169 14.80 2.02 -2.58
CA VAL A 169 14.84 0.62 -2.17
C VAL A 169 15.96 0.43 -1.16
N LYS A 170 15.68 -0.27 -0.06
CA LYS A 170 16.65 -0.58 1.00
C LYS A 170 17.06 -2.04 0.92
N PHE A 171 18.36 -2.27 1.10
CA PHE A 171 18.99 -3.58 1.18
C PHE A 171 19.89 -3.66 2.42
N THR A 172 19.98 -4.85 3.01
CA THR A 172 20.96 -5.16 4.07
C THR A 172 22.09 -6.01 3.47
N VAL A 173 23.26 -5.40 3.29
CA VAL A 173 24.40 -5.95 2.54
C VAL A 173 25.51 -6.40 3.50
N PRO A 174 26.18 -7.54 3.24
CA PRO A 174 27.38 -7.92 3.99
C PRO A 174 28.52 -6.89 3.90
N ASP A 175 29.29 -6.77 4.98
CA ASP A 175 30.41 -5.83 5.03
C ASP A 175 31.47 -6.12 3.96
N GLY A 176 31.97 -5.05 3.33
CA GLY A 176 33.09 -5.11 2.39
C GLY A 176 32.73 -5.45 0.94
N VAL A 177 31.45 -5.65 0.63
CA VAL A 177 30.95 -5.96 -0.71
C VAL A 177 30.32 -4.71 -1.34
N SER A 178 30.56 -4.48 -2.63
CA SER A 178 30.08 -3.26 -3.33
C SER A 178 28.95 -3.59 -4.30
N PRO A 179 27.91 -2.75 -4.38
CA PRO A 179 26.84 -2.94 -5.36
C PRO A 179 27.31 -2.60 -6.78
N THR A 180 26.97 -3.45 -7.74
CA THR A 180 27.26 -3.28 -9.18
C THR A 180 26.01 -2.96 -9.99
N GLY A 181 24.84 -3.38 -9.51
CA GLY A 181 23.57 -3.23 -10.22
C GLY A 181 22.37 -3.44 -9.29
N VAL A 182 21.18 -3.15 -9.81
CA VAL A 182 19.91 -3.57 -9.20
C VAL A 182 19.10 -4.34 -10.24
N ARG A 183 18.47 -5.43 -9.83
CA ARG A 183 17.56 -6.21 -10.67
C ARG A 183 16.13 -6.14 -10.12
N LEU A 184 15.16 -5.82 -10.96
CA LEU A 184 13.75 -6.09 -10.70
C LEU A 184 13.49 -7.56 -11.03
N ALA A 185 13.31 -8.38 -9.98
CA ALA A 185 13.06 -9.82 -10.08
C ALA A 185 11.55 -10.14 -10.11
N GLY A 186 10.71 -9.22 -9.63
CA GLY A 186 9.27 -9.34 -9.79
C GLY A 186 8.56 -7.99 -9.71
N GLU A 187 7.62 -7.75 -10.61
CA GLU A 187 6.79 -6.53 -10.61
C GLU A 187 5.60 -6.69 -9.68
N ALA A 188 5.38 -5.75 -8.78
CA ALA A 188 4.28 -5.81 -7.82
C ALA A 188 2.95 -5.42 -8.47
N LEU A 189 1.99 -6.34 -8.43
CA LEU A 189 0.57 -6.04 -8.60
C LEU A 189 -0.08 -5.93 -7.23
N ARG A 190 -0.47 -4.71 -6.87
CA ARG A 190 -1.12 -4.42 -5.60
C ARG A 190 -2.64 -4.43 -5.79
N ASN A 191 -3.32 -5.21 -4.98
CA ASN A 191 -4.75 -5.37 -5.00
C ASN A 191 -5.32 -5.14 -3.59
N SER A 192 -6.59 -4.78 -3.51
CA SER A 192 -7.30 -4.68 -2.24
C SER A 192 -8.78 -5.03 -2.39
N THR A 193 -9.37 -5.51 -1.30
CA THR A 193 -10.79 -5.83 -1.20
C THR A 193 -11.26 -5.70 0.24
N ALA A 194 -12.57 -5.72 0.45
CA ALA A 194 -13.19 -5.81 1.76
C ALA A 194 -14.05 -7.08 1.83
N PHE A 195 -13.93 -7.84 2.91
CA PHE A 195 -14.84 -8.94 3.24
C PHE A 195 -15.68 -8.59 4.46
N GLN A 196 -16.87 -9.16 4.57
CA GLN A 196 -17.75 -8.93 5.71
C GLN A 196 -18.10 -10.25 6.37
N SER A 197 -18.06 -10.25 7.70
CA SER A 197 -18.44 -11.37 8.56
C SER A 197 -19.40 -10.87 9.63
N GLU A 198 -20.41 -11.66 9.95
CA GLU A 198 -21.38 -11.36 11.01
C GLU A 198 -21.46 -12.58 11.94
N VAL A 199 -21.20 -12.37 13.23
CA VAL A 199 -21.16 -13.44 14.22
C VAL A 199 -22.00 -13.06 15.43
N SER A 200 -22.95 -13.92 15.78
CA SER A 200 -23.69 -13.84 17.05
C SER A 200 -22.83 -14.38 18.18
N VAL A 201 -22.76 -13.65 19.30
CA VAL A 201 -21.96 -14.01 20.48
C VAL A 201 -22.79 -13.88 21.76
N GLU A 202 -22.50 -14.69 22.76
CA GLU A 202 -23.20 -14.66 24.06
C GLU A 202 -22.42 -13.84 25.10
N GLY A 203 -21.94 -12.66 24.70
CA GLY A 203 -21.04 -11.83 25.49
C GLY A 203 -19.56 -12.10 25.21
N LEU A 204 -18.69 -11.41 25.97
CA LEU A 204 -17.24 -11.59 25.94
C LEU A 204 -16.75 -12.36 27.18
N PRO A 205 -15.67 -13.16 27.07
CA PRO A 205 -14.86 -13.39 25.87
C PRO A 205 -15.58 -14.26 24.83
N ALA A 206 -15.26 -14.05 23.55
CA ALA A 206 -15.79 -14.80 22.43
C ALA A 206 -14.65 -15.32 21.54
N THR A 207 -14.76 -16.58 21.12
CA THR A 207 -13.91 -17.16 20.09
C THR A 207 -14.75 -17.33 18.83
N LEU A 208 -14.28 -16.77 17.72
CA LEU A 208 -14.96 -16.82 16.45
C LEU A 208 -14.51 -18.05 15.65
N PRO A 209 -15.40 -18.63 14.82
CA PRO A 209 -15.03 -19.76 13.99
C PRO A 209 -13.95 -19.37 12.98
N ARG A 210 -13.19 -20.37 12.52
CA ARG A 210 -12.27 -20.22 11.39
C ARG A 210 -13.03 -19.72 10.16
N GLU A 211 -12.48 -18.74 9.47
CA GLU A 211 -13.02 -18.18 8.24
C GLU A 211 -11.99 -18.22 7.11
N GLU A 212 -12.46 -18.37 5.88
CA GLU A 212 -11.62 -18.47 4.68
C GLU A 212 -12.17 -17.57 3.58
N PHE A 213 -11.28 -16.78 2.96
CA PHE A 213 -11.61 -15.84 1.90
C PHE A 213 -10.72 -16.07 0.68
N ALA A 214 -11.31 -16.21 -0.50
CA ALA A 214 -10.54 -16.23 -1.74
C ALA A 214 -9.96 -14.84 -2.02
N VAL A 215 -8.64 -14.75 -2.21
CA VAL A 215 -7.91 -13.49 -2.40
C VAL A 215 -7.56 -13.28 -3.87
N ASP A 216 -6.75 -14.18 -4.44
CA ASP A 216 -6.37 -14.14 -5.85
C ASP A 216 -5.95 -15.52 -6.36
N GLY A 217 -6.50 -15.95 -7.49
CA GLY A 217 -6.20 -17.26 -8.06
C GLY A 217 -6.45 -18.42 -7.09
N ASP A 218 -5.37 -19.07 -6.66
CA ASP A 218 -5.34 -20.19 -5.70
C ASP A 218 -4.99 -19.75 -4.26
N VAL A 219 -4.87 -18.43 -4.00
CA VAL A 219 -4.56 -17.88 -2.68
C VAL A 219 -5.82 -17.69 -1.86
N THR A 220 -5.79 -18.25 -0.64
CA THR A 220 -6.85 -18.13 0.34
C THR A 220 -6.32 -17.45 1.59
N LEU A 221 -6.97 -16.37 2.03
CA LEU A 221 -6.78 -15.81 3.35
C LEU A 221 -7.56 -16.66 4.35
N VAL A 222 -6.87 -17.11 5.38
CA VAL A 222 -7.41 -17.91 6.46
C VAL A 222 -7.33 -17.10 7.74
N ILE A 223 -8.46 -16.91 8.41
CA ILE A 223 -8.52 -16.44 9.78
C ILE A 223 -8.58 -17.69 10.66
N ASP A 224 -7.43 -18.09 11.22
CA ASP A 224 -7.28 -19.35 11.94
C ASP A 224 -8.01 -19.33 13.28
N GLU A 225 -7.77 -18.27 14.05
CA GLU A 225 -8.29 -18.10 15.38
C GLU A 225 -8.50 -16.61 15.63
N MET A 226 -9.69 -16.27 16.12
CA MET A 226 -10.00 -14.92 16.56
C MET A 226 -10.64 -14.99 17.94
N GLU A 227 -9.96 -14.38 18.90
CA GLU A 227 -10.41 -14.30 20.28
C GLU A 227 -10.59 -12.83 20.66
N ILE A 228 -11.79 -12.49 21.12
CA ILE A 228 -12.12 -11.15 21.61
C ILE A 228 -12.42 -11.27 23.09
N ARG A 229 -11.77 -10.44 23.90
CA ARG A 229 -11.89 -10.36 25.36
C ARG A 229 -12.29 -8.95 25.76
N GLU A 230 -12.63 -8.78 27.04
CA GLU A 230 -12.93 -7.45 27.60
C GLU A 230 -11.70 -6.54 27.67
N ASP A 231 -10.50 -7.12 27.73
CA ASP A 231 -9.22 -6.43 27.85
C ASP A 231 -8.43 -6.35 26.54
N GLY A 232 -9.02 -6.76 25.42
CA GLY A 232 -8.38 -6.79 24.12
C GLY A 232 -8.70 -8.08 23.36
N GLY A 233 -7.75 -8.61 22.62
CA GLY A 233 -7.99 -9.82 21.83
C GLY A 233 -6.86 -10.13 20.86
N LEU A 234 -7.00 -11.24 20.14
CA LEU A 234 -6.00 -11.75 19.22
C LEU A 234 -6.68 -12.24 17.95
N ILE A 235 -6.07 -11.95 16.80
CA ILE A 235 -6.49 -12.49 15.50
C ILE A 235 -5.26 -13.09 14.84
N ASN A 236 -5.27 -14.42 14.68
CA ASN A 236 -4.27 -15.15 13.92
C ASN A 236 -4.78 -15.35 12.50
N TRP A 237 -3.98 -14.97 11.52
CA TRP A 237 -4.31 -15.18 10.11
C TRP A 237 -3.10 -15.65 9.32
N GLN A 238 -3.37 -16.34 8.20
CA GLN A 238 -2.35 -16.79 7.26
C GLN A 238 -2.88 -16.85 5.82
N LEU A 239 -1.97 -16.86 4.85
CA LEU A 239 -2.25 -17.12 3.45
C LEU A 239 -1.87 -18.57 3.09
N GLU A 240 -2.86 -19.32 2.61
CA GLU A 240 -2.67 -20.62 1.98
C GLU A 240 -2.63 -20.48 0.45
N GLY A 241 -1.94 -21.37 -0.26
CA GLY A 241 -1.77 -21.32 -1.71
C GLY A 241 -0.43 -20.73 -2.17
N ASN A 242 -0.42 -19.98 -3.27
CA ASN A 242 0.78 -19.42 -3.89
C ASN A 242 1.69 -18.68 -2.89
N SER A 243 2.96 -19.11 -2.80
CA SER A 243 3.97 -18.57 -1.88
C SER A 243 4.43 -17.15 -2.18
N ASP A 244 4.22 -16.67 -3.42
CA ASP A 244 4.64 -15.35 -3.86
C ASP A 244 3.69 -14.22 -3.46
N VAL A 245 2.53 -14.55 -2.89
CA VAL A 245 1.58 -13.54 -2.42
C VAL A 245 1.83 -13.21 -0.95
N THR A 246 1.83 -11.92 -0.65
CA THR A 246 1.86 -11.40 0.71
C THR A 246 0.65 -10.48 0.91
N ALA A 247 0.11 -10.44 2.11
CA ALA A 247 -1.07 -9.64 2.42
C ALA A 247 -0.89 -8.81 3.69
N SER A 248 -1.71 -7.78 3.81
CA SER A 248 -2.01 -7.08 5.03
C SER A 248 -3.51 -7.21 5.29
N VAL A 249 -3.85 -7.56 6.52
CA VAL A 249 -5.22 -7.75 6.97
C VAL A 249 -5.51 -6.73 8.07
N GLN A 250 -6.56 -5.94 7.88
CA GLN A 250 -7.01 -4.92 8.81
C GLN A 250 -8.50 -5.12 9.12
N PRO A 251 -8.84 -5.72 10.26
CA PRO A 251 -10.22 -5.84 10.68
C PRO A 251 -10.73 -4.52 11.26
N MET A 252 -11.97 -4.18 10.93
CA MET A 252 -12.80 -3.24 11.67
C MET A 252 -13.91 -4.01 12.35
N ILE A 253 -13.92 -4.03 13.67
CA ILE A 253 -14.88 -4.79 14.46
C ILE A 253 -15.92 -3.82 15.03
N ILE A 254 -17.17 -4.11 14.75
CA ILE A 254 -18.34 -3.34 15.14
C ILE A 254 -19.17 -4.22 16.07
N SER A 255 -19.26 -3.85 17.34
CA SER A 255 -20.07 -4.56 18.31
C SER A 255 -21.47 -3.96 18.40
N HIS A 256 -22.46 -4.84 18.51
CA HIS A 256 -23.86 -4.49 18.72
C HIS A 256 -24.32 -5.02 20.08
N ASN A 257 -25.02 -4.15 20.81
CA ASN A 257 -25.58 -4.42 22.12
C ASN A 257 -27.03 -3.91 22.11
N SER A 258 -28.00 -4.76 22.47
CA SER A 258 -29.42 -4.38 22.52
C SER A 258 -29.72 -3.21 23.45
N ASN A 259 -28.87 -2.98 24.47
CA ASN A 259 -28.98 -1.87 25.41
C ASN A 259 -28.35 -0.56 24.90
N GLN A 260 -27.68 -0.57 23.75
CA GLN A 260 -27.07 0.61 23.15
C GLN A 260 -27.75 0.96 21.83
N SER A 261 -28.06 2.25 21.64
CA SER A 261 -28.68 2.73 20.40
C SER A 261 -27.72 2.77 19.21
N PHE A 262 -26.42 2.67 19.46
CA PHE A 262 -25.38 2.78 18.45
C PHE A 262 -24.37 1.64 18.61
N PRO A 263 -23.86 1.10 17.50
CA PRO A 263 -22.78 0.13 17.56
C PRO A 263 -21.50 0.79 18.07
N THR A 264 -20.64 0.00 18.71
CA THR A 264 -19.32 0.44 19.18
C THR A 264 -18.24 -0.14 18.26
N VAL A 265 -17.37 0.72 17.73
CA VAL A 265 -16.18 0.27 16.97
C VAL A 265 -15.09 -0.11 17.96
N LEU A 266 -14.60 -1.34 17.89
CA LEU A 266 -13.48 -1.81 18.68
C LEU A 266 -12.16 -1.44 17.97
N PRO A 267 -11.27 -0.69 18.63
CA PRO A 267 -9.97 -0.35 18.05
C PRO A 267 -9.10 -1.59 17.90
N VAL A 268 -8.47 -1.74 16.73
CA VAL A 268 -7.51 -2.81 16.42
C VAL A 268 -6.13 -2.20 16.31
N ARG A 269 -5.16 -2.69 17.08
CA ARG A 269 -3.75 -2.33 16.87
C ARG A 269 -3.08 -3.38 16.00
N SER A 270 -2.76 -2.97 14.78
CA SER A 270 -1.69 -3.65 14.06
C SER A 270 -0.35 -3.11 14.57
N PHE A 271 0.45 -3.96 15.23
CA PHE A 271 1.82 -3.62 15.62
C PHE A 271 2.74 -3.42 14.42
N SER A 272 2.33 -3.86 13.23
CA SER A 272 3.17 -3.85 12.04
C SER A 272 3.01 -2.59 11.18
N SER A 273 1.99 -1.75 11.38
CA SER A 273 1.90 -0.46 10.65
C SER A 273 1.25 0.66 11.45
N THR A 274 2.00 1.73 11.71
CA THR A 274 1.43 3.02 12.06
C THR A 274 0.84 3.60 10.77
N PHE A 275 -0.46 3.43 10.54
CA PHE A 275 -1.11 3.97 9.36
C PHE A 275 -1.39 5.46 9.56
N ASP A 276 -0.88 6.31 8.66
CA ASP A 276 -1.32 7.70 8.56
C ASP A 276 -2.41 7.79 7.47
N PHE A 277 -3.68 7.89 7.90
CA PHE A 277 -4.86 8.02 7.04
C PHE A 277 -4.77 9.22 6.06
N PHE A 278 -3.83 10.14 6.27
CA PHE A 278 -3.64 11.32 5.43
C PHE A 278 -2.52 11.20 4.38
N SER A 279 -1.88 10.02 4.22
CA SER A 279 -1.00 9.80 3.08
C SER A 279 -1.80 9.29 1.87
N PRO A 280 -2.04 10.11 0.83
CA PRO A 280 -2.79 9.70 -0.36
C PRO A 280 -2.01 8.72 -1.26
N ILE A 281 -0.82 8.28 -0.86
CA ILE A 281 0.05 7.42 -1.67
C ILE A 281 0.60 6.31 -0.75
N PHE A 282 -0.13 5.21 -0.72
CA PHE A 282 0.31 3.83 -0.46
C PHE A 282 1.46 3.65 0.54
N ASP A 283 1.26 4.04 1.81
CA ASP A 283 2.03 3.39 2.87
C ASP A 283 1.42 2.00 3.04
N VAL A 284 1.83 1.07 2.16
CA VAL A 284 1.32 -0.30 2.18
C VAL A 284 1.83 -0.90 3.49
N PRO A 285 0.95 -1.37 4.38
CA PRO A 285 1.39 -2.03 5.59
C PRO A 285 2.37 -3.14 5.23
N PRO A 286 3.34 -3.49 6.09
CA PRO A 286 4.21 -4.61 5.80
C PRO A 286 3.32 -5.82 5.55
N THR A 287 3.47 -6.38 4.35
CA THR A 287 2.70 -7.55 3.95
C THR A 287 3.44 -8.78 4.43
N SER A 288 2.75 -9.69 5.09
CA SER A 288 3.29 -10.98 5.51
C SER A 288 2.47 -12.11 4.90
N ARG A 289 2.92 -13.35 5.09
CA ARG A 289 2.11 -14.54 4.79
C ARG A 289 1.27 -14.99 5.98
N SER A 290 1.58 -14.50 7.16
CA SER A 290 0.87 -14.80 8.40
C SER A 290 1.24 -13.73 9.42
N ASP A 291 0.30 -13.36 10.28
CA ASP A 291 0.56 -12.43 11.38
C ASP A 291 -0.44 -12.67 12.52
N THR A 292 -0.15 -12.06 13.67
CA THR A 292 -1.06 -11.98 14.82
C THR A 292 -1.38 -10.51 15.07
N LEU A 293 -2.67 -10.15 15.02
CA LEU A 293 -3.15 -8.81 15.34
C LEU A 293 -3.63 -8.79 16.79
N GLU A 294 -3.28 -7.75 17.55
CA GLU A 294 -3.80 -7.56 18.91
C GLU A 294 -4.93 -6.52 18.89
N LEU A 295 -6.04 -6.84 19.53
CA LEU A 295 -7.15 -5.90 19.73
C LEU A 295 -6.89 -5.07 20.98
N GLU A 296 -7.12 -3.77 20.89
CA GLU A 296 -7.06 -2.92 22.07
C GLU A 296 -8.28 -3.15 22.97
N PRO A 297 -8.13 -2.97 24.29
CA PRO A 297 -9.28 -2.95 25.17
C PRO A 297 -10.25 -1.86 24.70
N PRO A 298 -11.56 -2.16 24.60
CA PRO A 298 -12.56 -1.17 24.24
C PRO A 298 -12.51 0.03 25.18
N PRO A 299 -12.67 1.26 24.66
CA PRO A 299 -12.67 2.44 25.49
C PRO A 299 -13.91 2.46 26.41
N LEU A 300 -13.75 2.02 27.66
CA LEU A 300 -14.61 2.29 28.83
C LEU A 300 -16.13 1.98 28.70
N ALA A 301 -16.55 1.15 27.74
CA ALA A 301 -17.95 0.75 27.61
C ALA A 301 -18.26 -0.53 28.39
N ASP A 302 -19.51 -0.66 28.84
CA ASP A 302 -20.08 -1.89 29.41
C ASP A 302 -20.16 -2.96 28.30
N VAL A 303 -19.04 -3.62 28.03
CA VAL A 303 -18.87 -4.68 27.02
C VAL A 303 -19.38 -6.04 27.49
N SER A 304 -19.97 -6.10 28.68
CA SER A 304 -20.54 -7.33 29.25
C SER A 304 -21.77 -7.84 28.49
N VAL A 305 -22.37 -7.04 27.59
CA VAL A 305 -23.58 -7.39 26.82
C VAL A 305 -23.35 -7.21 25.31
N VAL A 306 -22.27 -7.75 24.77
CA VAL A 306 -22.12 -7.86 23.31
C VAL A 306 -22.93 -9.06 22.84
N GLU A 307 -23.89 -8.84 21.93
CA GLU A 307 -24.77 -9.90 21.39
C GLU A 307 -24.38 -10.29 19.96
N ARG A 308 -23.74 -9.37 19.26
CA ARG A 308 -23.38 -9.54 17.85
C ARG A 308 -22.16 -8.71 17.49
N LEU A 309 -21.31 -9.29 16.66
CA LEU A 309 -20.14 -8.67 16.07
C LEU A 309 -20.32 -8.63 14.56
N GLU A 310 -20.15 -7.47 13.97
CA GLU A 310 -19.96 -7.28 12.54
C GLU A 310 -18.48 -6.96 12.32
N ILE A 311 -17.83 -7.69 11.41
CA ILE A 311 -16.40 -7.55 11.14
C ILE A 311 -16.23 -7.26 9.66
N GLU A 312 -15.63 -6.12 9.36
CA GLU A 312 -15.21 -5.78 8.01
C GLU A 312 -13.70 -5.99 7.90
N TRP A 313 -13.29 -6.92 7.04
CA TRP A 313 -11.90 -7.27 6.79
C TRP A 313 -11.39 -6.48 5.59
N PHE A 314 -10.59 -5.45 5.83
CA PHE A 314 -9.86 -4.77 4.76
C PHE A 314 -8.59 -5.55 4.47
N VAL A 315 -8.52 -6.14 3.29
CA VAL A 315 -7.40 -6.99 2.88
C VAL A 315 -6.72 -6.35 1.68
N SER A 316 -5.43 -6.08 1.81
CA SER A 316 -4.58 -5.63 0.71
C SER A 316 -3.49 -6.65 0.46
N TRP A 317 -3.21 -7.02 -0.78
CA TRP A 317 -2.20 -8.02 -1.09
C TRP A 317 -1.37 -7.63 -2.31
N VAL A 318 -0.20 -8.24 -2.41
CA VAL A 318 0.74 -8.05 -3.50
C VAL A 318 0.99 -9.38 -4.18
N VAL A 319 0.82 -9.41 -5.49
CA VAL A 319 1.22 -10.52 -6.36
C VAL A 319 2.43 -10.06 -7.14
N TYR A 320 3.52 -10.82 -7.10
CA TYR A 320 4.71 -10.48 -7.88
C TYR A 320 4.69 -11.23 -9.21
N LEU A 321 4.53 -10.49 -10.30
CA LEU A 321 4.71 -11.04 -11.64
C LEU A 321 6.20 -11.24 -11.91
N PRO A 322 6.61 -12.34 -12.59
CA PRO A 322 8.00 -12.54 -12.95
C PRO A 322 8.55 -11.35 -13.74
N ALA A 323 9.68 -10.81 -13.29
CA ALA A 323 10.42 -9.76 -13.99
C ALA A 323 11.91 -10.13 -14.04
N ASN A 324 12.62 -9.59 -15.02
CA ASN A 324 14.07 -9.75 -15.11
C ASN A 324 14.68 -8.53 -15.79
N VAL A 325 14.64 -7.40 -15.07
CA VAL A 325 15.15 -6.12 -15.58
C VAL A 325 16.36 -5.72 -14.75
N GLU A 326 17.54 -5.74 -15.36
CA GLU A 326 18.78 -5.27 -14.74
C GLU A 326 19.01 -3.79 -15.01
N ILE A 327 19.36 -3.07 -13.95
CA ILE A 327 19.60 -1.64 -13.93
C ILE A 327 21.04 -1.44 -13.47
N PRO A 328 21.95 -1.03 -14.36
CA PRO A 328 23.33 -0.78 -13.98
C PRO A 328 23.39 0.40 -13.01
N LEU A 329 24.28 0.31 -12.02
CA LEU A 329 24.58 1.39 -11.09
C LEU A 329 25.84 2.19 -11.50
N GLU A 330 26.38 1.88 -12.68
CA GLU A 330 27.49 2.62 -13.28
C GLU A 330 27.13 4.12 -13.38
N ASP A 331 28.09 4.99 -13.03
CA ASP A 331 27.96 6.44 -13.02
C ASP A 331 26.96 7.05 -12.00
N VAL A 332 26.36 6.26 -11.12
CA VAL A 332 25.49 6.79 -10.06
C VAL A 332 26.35 7.38 -8.93
N PRO A 333 26.13 8.65 -8.52
CA PRO A 333 26.88 9.26 -7.44
C PRO A 333 26.75 8.47 -6.13
N LEU A 334 27.88 8.03 -5.59
CA LEU A 334 27.98 7.41 -4.28
C LEU A 334 28.04 8.48 -3.20
N ALA A 335 27.03 8.53 -2.33
CA ALA A 335 27.07 9.33 -1.12
C ALA A 335 27.37 8.44 0.09
N ARG A 336 28.47 8.72 0.81
CA ARG A 336 28.74 8.11 2.11
C ARG A 336 28.34 9.08 3.21
N VAL A 337 27.50 8.64 4.14
CA VAL A 337 27.20 9.39 5.35
C VAL A 337 27.97 8.73 6.48
N GLU A 338 29.07 9.36 6.89
CA GLU A 338 29.76 9.00 8.13
C GLU A 338 28.91 9.56 9.28
N LEU A 339 28.40 8.66 10.14
CA LEU A 339 27.69 8.99 11.37
C LEU A 339 28.66 9.00 12.55
#